data_AF-A0A6F9BE50-F1
#
_entry.id   AF-A0A6F9BE50-F1
#
_cell.length_a   1.000
_cell.length_b   1.000
_cell.length_c   1.000
_cell.angle_alpha   90.00
_cell.angle_beta   90.00
_cell.angle_gamma   90.00
#
_symmetry.space_group_name_H-M   'P 1'
#
loop_
_entity.id
_entity.type
_entity.pdbx_description
1 polymer ?
#
loop_
_entity_poly.entity_id
_entity_poly.type
_entity_poly.pdbx_seq_one_letter_code
_entity_poly.pdbx_strand_id
1 'polypeptide(L)'
;MRRALVLHALPVYLREDASKFFRTCNSADGPDLTDTPVALLTVVTDDTTDAALFSPESICIVVEDEILVSGPTNLADSFILLFGYVYALDLQYPKNLELTFTFIQKVVMCLEDNKPLKGRLLTLKNDLFNE
;
A
#
# COMPACT_ATOMS: atom_id res chain seq x y z
N MET A 1 -8.83 7.86 9.13
CA MET A 1 -8.35 8.97 8.28
C MET A 1 -6.84 9.23 8.40
N ARG A 2 -6.28 9.65 9.56
CA ARG A 2 -4.84 10.00 9.65
C ARG A 2 -3.90 8.89 9.15
N ARG A 3 -4.15 7.62 9.51
CA ARG A 3 -3.34 6.47 9.07
C ARG A 3 -3.36 6.27 7.56
N ALA A 4 -4.53 6.40 6.92
CA ALA A 4 -4.65 6.25 5.47
C ALA A 4 -3.89 7.34 4.71
N LEU A 5 -4.00 8.59 5.17
CA LEU A 5 -3.23 9.71 4.61
C LEU A 5 -1.73 9.49 4.71
N VAL A 6 -1.24 9.00 5.86
CA VAL A 6 0.19 8.68 6.04
C VAL A 6 0.64 7.59 5.07
N LEU A 7 -0.17 6.54 4.89
CA LEU A 7 0.14 5.45 3.96
C LEU A 7 0.18 5.91 2.49
N HIS A 8 -0.69 6.84 2.09
CA HIS A 8 -0.62 7.45 0.76
C HIS A 8 0.53 8.46 0.61
N ALA A 9 0.86 9.19 1.67
CA ALA A 9 1.91 10.22 1.65
C ALA A 9 3.33 9.62 1.67
N LEU A 10 3.51 8.43 2.25
CA LEU A 10 4.80 7.77 2.37
C LEU A 10 5.52 7.58 1.01
N PRO A 11 4.90 7.00 -0.03
CA PRO A 11 5.55 6.89 -1.33
C PRO A 11 5.82 8.25 -1.99
N VAL A 12 4.94 9.25 -1.76
CA VAL A 12 5.17 10.62 -2.25
C VAL A 12 6.43 11.21 -1.60
N TYR A 13 6.57 11.09 -0.28
CA TYR A 13 7.78 11.52 0.44
C TYR A 13 9.02 10.76 -0.05
N LEU A 14 8.88 9.46 -0.32
CA LEU A 14 9.91 8.59 -0.87
C LEU A 14 10.07 8.70 -2.39
N ARG A 15 9.41 9.68 -3.05
CA ARG A 15 9.47 9.94 -4.50
C ARG A 15 9.32 8.66 -5.32
N GLU A 16 8.39 7.83 -4.88
CA GLU A 16 8.02 6.57 -5.50
C GLU A 16 6.67 6.70 -6.18
N ASP A 17 6.49 5.95 -7.27
CA ASP A 17 5.25 5.97 -8.03
C ASP A 17 4.31 4.87 -7.53
N ALA A 18 3.29 5.28 -6.78
CA ALA A 18 2.29 4.39 -6.24
C ALA A 18 1.06 4.19 -7.15
N SER A 19 1.02 4.81 -8.33
CA SER A 19 -0.17 4.79 -9.22
C SER A 19 -0.57 3.38 -9.66
N LYS A 20 0.41 2.48 -9.86
CA LYS A 20 0.15 1.08 -10.19
C LYS A 20 -0.27 0.22 -8.99
N PHE A 21 -0.02 0.69 -7.78
CA PHE A 21 -0.30 -0.06 -6.54
C PHE A 21 -1.59 0.37 -5.87
N PHE A 22 -1.82 1.67 -5.70
CA PHE A 22 -3.09 2.21 -5.24
C PHE A 22 -3.99 2.44 -6.46
N ARG A 23 -4.85 1.47 -6.74
CA ARG A 23 -5.82 1.54 -7.82
C ARG A 23 -7.19 1.88 -7.26
N THR A 24 -7.99 2.55 -8.07
CA THR A 24 -9.39 2.83 -7.76
C THR A 24 -10.24 2.37 -8.94
N CYS A 25 -11.36 1.71 -8.66
CA CYS A 25 -12.36 1.40 -9.68
C CYS A 25 -13.77 1.76 -9.20
N ASN A 26 -14.63 2.10 -10.16
CA ASN A 26 -16.05 2.25 -9.88
C ASN A 26 -16.70 0.86 -9.80
N SER A 27 -17.57 0.67 -8.80
CA SER A 27 -18.38 -0.55 -8.63
C SER A 27 -19.18 -0.96 -9.89
N ALA A 28 -19.56 0.01 -10.74
CA ALA A 28 -20.36 -0.22 -11.94
C ALA A 28 -19.54 -0.74 -13.14
N ASP A 29 -18.29 -0.30 -13.28
CA ASP A 29 -17.45 -0.58 -14.46
C ASP A 29 -16.58 -1.82 -14.29
N GLY A 30 -16.33 -2.23 -13.04
CA GLY A 30 -15.35 -3.27 -12.71
C GLY A 30 -13.90 -2.81 -12.91
N PRO A 31 -12.92 -3.53 -12.34
CA PRO A 31 -11.52 -3.13 -12.44
C PRO A 31 -10.83 -3.65 -13.70
N ASP A 32 -9.98 -2.82 -14.30
CA ASP A 32 -8.90 -3.29 -15.17
C ASP A 32 -7.72 -3.73 -14.28
N LEU A 33 -7.35 -5.00 -14.35
CA LEU A 33 -6.29 -5.61 -13.55
C LEU A 33 -5.07 -6.00 -14.38
N THR A 34 -5.03 -5.67 -15.67
CA THR A 34 -3.89 -6.03 -16.52
C THR A 34 -2.57 -5.45 -16.01
N ASP A 35 -1.49 -6.25 -16.05
CA ASP A 35 -0.13 -5.89 -15.61
C ASP A 35 -0.08 -5.45 -14.13
N THR A 36 -0.81 -6.15 -13.26
CA THR A 36 -0.94 -5.89 -11.82
C THR A 36 -0.43 -7.06 -10.99
N PRO A 37 0.89 -7.12 -10.73
CA PRO A 37 1.46 -8.20 -9.92
C PRO A 37 0.99 -8.16 -8.46
N VAL A 38 0.94 -6.96 -7.85
CA VAL A 38 0.43 -6.73 -6.49
C VAL A 38 -0.16 -5.31 -6.42
N ALA A 39 -1.41 -5.18 -5.96
CA ALA A 39 -2.04 -3.88 -5.74
C ALA A 39 -3.10 -3.90 -4.62
N LEU A 40 -3.42 -2.70 -4.11
CA LEU A 40 -4.61 -2.41 -3.34
C LEU A 40 -5.61 -1.69 -4.25
N LEU A 41 -6.71 -2.37 -4.54
CA LEU A 41 -7.79 -1.87 -5.37
C LEU A 41 -8.92 -1.34 -4.47
N THR A 42 -9.10 -0.03 -4.46
CA THR A 42 -10.22 0.62 -3.79
C THR A 42 -11.44 0.65 -4.70
N VAL A 43 -12.57 0.10 -4.24
CA VAL A 43 -13.86 0.15 -4.92
C VAL A 43 -14.67 1.33 -4.38
N VAL A 44 -15.21 2.16 -5.26
CA VAL A 44 -16.07 3.29 -4.92
C VAL A 44 -17.39 3.26 -5.69
N THR A 45 -18.44 3.81 -5.07
CA THR A 45 -19.78 3.96 -5.67
C THR A 45 -19.95 5.28 -6.43
N ASP A 46 -19.08 6.26 -6.20
CA ASP A 46 -19.17 7.61 -6.75
C ASP A 46 -17.77 8.10 -7.14
N ASP A 47 -17.66 8.88 -8.22
CA ASP A 47 -16.38 9.21 -8.87
C ASP A 47 -15.58 10.30 -8.16
N THR A 48 -15.89 10.60 -6.90
CA THR A 48 -15.17 11.62 -6.14
C THR A 48 -13.86 11.06 -5.58
N THR A 49 -12.77 11.78 -5.79
CA THR A 49 -11.43 11.41 -5.31
C THR A 49 -11.36 11.25 -3.79
N ASP A 50 -12.21 11.99 -3.07
CA ASP A 50 -12.33 11.92 -1.61
C ASP A 50 -13.00 10.62 -1.15
N ALA A 51 -13.92 10.06 -1.93
CA ALA A 51 -14.58 8.79 -1.58
C ALA A 51 -13.58 7.64 -1.54
N ALA A 52 -12.64 7.57 -2.49
CA ALA A 52 -11.60 6.54 -2.52
C ALA A 52 -10.67 6.58 -1.30
N LEU A 53 -10.42 7.77 -0.75
CA LEU A 53 -9.51 7.95 0.39
C LEU A 53 -10.22 7.82 1.75
N PHE A 54 -11.48 8.24 1.85
CA PHE A 54 -12.15 8.44 3.14
C PHE A 54 -13.36 7.54 3.37
N SER A 55 -14.00 7.05 2.31
CA SER A 55 -15.21 6.23 2.39
C SER A 55 -15.30 5.21 1.24
N PRO A 56 -14.32 4.30 1.12
CA PRO A 56 -14.36 3.27 0.10
C PRO A 56 -15.48 2.27 0.42
N GLU A 57 -16.10 1.71 -0.61
CA GLU A 57 -17.06 0.62 -0.47
C GLU A 57 -16.34 -0.65 -0.03
N SER A 58 -15.20 -0.95 -0.66
CA SER A 58 -14.31 -2.04 -0.28
C SER A 58 -12.88 -1.78 -0.74
N ILE A 59 -11.92 -2.49 -0.18
CA ILE A 59 -10.52 -2.48 -0.63
C ILE A 59 -10.11 -3.93 -0.88
N CYS A 60 -9.82 -4.27 -2.12
CA CYS A 60 -9.41 -5.59 -2.54
C CYS A 60 -7.89 -5.69 -2.65
N ILE A 61 -7.35 -6.87 -2.34
CA ILE A 61 -5.94 -7.20 -2.59
C ILE A 61 -5.88 -7.94 -3.92
N VAL A 62 -5.12 -7.38 -4.85
CA VAL A 62 -4.88 -7.96 -6.17
C VAL A 62 -3.49 -8.60 -6.19
N VAL A 63 -3.41 -9.82 -6.70
CA VAL A 63 -2.17 -10.56 -6.92
C VAL A 63 -2.25 -11.25 -8.28
N GLU A 64 -1.22 -11.10 -9.11
CA GLU A 64 -1.14 -11.72 -10.45
C GLU A 64 -2.40 -11.48 -11.30
N ASP A 65 -2.78 -10.21 -11.45
CA ASP A 65 -3.94 -9.76 -12.24
C ASP A 65 -5.32 -10.21 -11.73
N GLU A 66 -5.39 -10.85 -10.56
CA GLU A 66 -6.61 -11.41 -9.98
C GLU A 66 -6.90 -10.85 -8.58
N ILE A 67 -8.18 -10.71 -8.23
CA ILE A 67 -8.60 -10.35 -6.87
C ILE A 67 -8.41 -11.57 -5.98
N LEU A 68 -7.40 -11.51 -5.09
CA LEU A 68 -7.13 -12.57 -4.14
C LEU A 68 -8.14 -12.57 -2.99
N VAL A 69 -8.46 -11.38 -2.47
CA VAL A 69 -9.42 -11.24 -1.36
C VAL A 69 -10.05 -9.85 -1.36
N SER A 70 -11.32 -9.78 -0.99
CA SER A 70 -11.95 -8.53 -0.58
C SER A 70 -11.53 -8.22 0.86
N GLY A 71 -10.64 -7.24 1.01
CA GLY A 71 -10.11 -6.80 2.28
C GLY A 71 -11.08 -5.87 3.03
N PRO A 72 -10.71 -5.48 4.26
CA PRO A 72 -11.49 -4.53 5.04
C PRO A 72 -11.58 -3.15 4.35
N THR A 73 -12.61 -2.36 4.69
CA THR A 73 -12.80 -1.00 4.16
C THR A 73 -11.78 0.03 4.68
N ASN A 74 -10.90 -0.37 5.59
CA ASN A 74 -9.83 0.46 6.13
C ASN A 74 -8.50 0.13 5.45
N LEU A 75 -7.88 1.15 4.84
CA LEU A 75 -6.60 1.02 4.16
C LEU A 75 -5.49 0.43 5.03
N ALA A 76 -5.41 0.82 6.30
CA ALA A 76 -4.35 0.32 7.19
C ALA A 76 -4.49 -1.18 7.44
N ASP A 77 -5.71 -1.67 7.61
CA ASP A 77 -5.97 -3.09 7.87
C ASP A 77 -5.74 -3.91 6.60
N SER A 78 -6.11 -3.37 5.43
CA SER A 78 -5.82 -3.96 4.12
C SER A 78 -4.31 -4.02 3.83
N PHE A 79 -3.54 -3.03 4.26
CA PHE A 79 -2.07 -3.08 4.20
C PHE A 79 -1.48 -4.17 5.08
N ILE A 80 -1.95 -4.33 6.31
CA ILE A 80 -1.48 -5.38 7.21
C ILE A 80 -1.76 -6.76 6.60
N LEU A 81 -2.97 -6.94 6.07
CA LEU A 81 -3.38 -8.16 5.40
C LEU A 81 -2.51 -8.45 4.17
N LEU A 82 -2.23 -7.43 3.36
CA LEU A 82 -1.32 -7.54 2.21
C LEU A 82 0.07 -8.03 2.63
N PHE A 83 0.67 -7.45 3.68
CA PHE A 83 1.97 -7.92 4.17
C PHE A 83 1.90 -9.38 4.63
N GLY A 84 0.81 -9.79 5.27
CA GLY A 84 0.54 -11.19 5.59
C GLY A 84 0.62 -12.09 4.36
N TYR A 85 -0.02 -11.71 3.25
CA TYR A 85 0.05 -12.45 1.99
C TYR A 85 1.44 -12.40 1.35
N VAL A 86 2.11 -11.25 1.37
CA VAL A 86 3.47 -11.13 0.83
C VAL A 86 4.39 -12.14 1.50
N TYR A 87 4.32 -12.27 2.83
CA TYR A 87 5.13 -13.26 3.55
C TYR A 87 4.64 -14.70 3.38
N ALA A 88 3.32 -14.93 3.35
CA ALA A 88 2.76 -16.28 3.22
C ALA A 88 2.99 -16.89 1.84
N LEU A 89 3.04 -16.06 0.79
CA LEU A 89 3.12 -16.48 -0.61
C LEU A 89 4.48 -16.15 -1.26
N ASP A 90 5.44 -15.65 -0.49
CA ASP A 90 6.77 -15.23 -0.96
C ASP A 90 6.71 -14.22 -2.13
N LEU A 91 5.77 -13.27 -2.05
CA LEU A 91 5.59 -12.26 -3.09
C LEU A 91 6.73 -11.24 -3.04
N GLN A 92 7.13 -10.77 -4.22
CA GLN A 92 8.05 -9.65 -4.32
C GLN A 92 7.33 -8.33 -4.04
N TYR A 93 8.03 -7.37 -3.43
CA TYR A 93 7.49 -6.03 -3.30
C TYR A 93 7.34 -5.36 -4.66
N PRO A 94 6.33 -4.48 -4.84
CA PRO A 94 6.22 -3.71 -6.07
C PRO A 94 7.49 -2.90 -6.30
N LYS A 95 8.12 -3.06 -7.48
CA LYS A 95 9.41 -2.41 -7.82
C LYS A 95 9.38 -0.89 -7.66
N ASN A 96 8.24 -0.28 -7.92
CA ASN A 96 8.07 1.17 -7.82
C ASN A 96 7.86 1.66 -6.38
N LEU A 97 7.78 0.74 -5.40
CA LEU A 97 7.52 1.02 -3.98
C LEU A 97 8.49 0.29 -3.05
N GLU A 98 9.67 -0.10 -3.53
CA GLU A 98 10.66 -0.82 -2.73
C GLU A 98 11.03 -0.08 -1.43
N LEU A 99 11.23 1.23 -1.48
CA LEU A 99 11.55 2.04 -0.31
C LEU A 99 10.36 2.12 0.65
N THR A 100 9.15 2.32 0.15
CA THR A 100 7.92 2.38 0.94
C THR A 100 7.69 1.06 1.69
N PHE A 101 7.73 -0.06 0.98
CA PHE A 101 7.57 -1.38 1.59
C PHE A 101 8.71 -1.71 2.55
N THR A 102 9.95 -1.37 2.19
CA THR A 102 11.11 -1.55 3.09
C THR A 102 10.96 -0.72 4.36
N PHE A 103 10.48 0.52 4.26
CA PHE A 103 10.25 1.39 5.42
C PHE A 103 9.20 0.77 6.35
N ILE A 104 8.05 0.37 5.80
CA ILE A 104 6.97 -0.22 6.58
C ILE A 104 7.46 -1.51 7.25
N GLN A 105 8.10 -2.42 6.49
CA GLN A 105 8.65 -3.66 7.03
C GLN A 105 9.62 -3.39 8.19
N LYS A 106 10.67 -2.60 7.96
CA LYS A 106 11.79 -2.50 8.90
C LYS A 106 11.47 -1.58 10.07
N VAL A 107 10.76 -0.48 9.83
CA VAL A 107 10.53 0.57 10.83
C VAL A 107 9.18 0.43 11.51
N VAL A 108 8.11 0.14 10.76
CA VAL A 108 6.75 0.08 11.33
C VAL A 108 6.44 -1.31 11.89
N MET A 109 6.84 -2.38 11.18
CA MET A 109 6.61 -3.77 11.60
C MET A 109 7.78 -4.37 12.40
N CYS A 110 8.89 -3.65 12.52
CA CYS A 110 10.11 -4.11 13.21
C CYS A 110 10.66 -5.45 12.68
N LEU A 111 10.47 -5.74 11.39
CA LEU A 111 10.99 -6.93 10.72
C LEU A 111 12.37 -6.62 10.11
N GLU A 112 13.35 -6.37 10.98
CA GLU A 112 14.72 -6.04 10.58
C GLU A 112 15.53 -7.28 10.17
N ASP A 113 16.32 -7.14 9.10
CA ASP A 113 17.23 -8.17 8.58
C ASP A 113 18.68 -7.95 9.06
N ASN A 114 18.87 -7.24 10.18
CA ASN A 114 20.16 -6.73 10.70
C ASN A 114 20.93 -5.81 9.73
N LYS A 115 20.36 -5.42 8.58
CA LYS A 115 20.99 -4.46 7.68
C LYS A 115 20.57 -3.04 8.05
N PRO A 116 21.51 -2.09 8.13
CA PRO A 116 21.18 -0.72 8.46
C PRO A 116 20.31 -0.09 7.37
N LEU A 117 19.35 0.74 7.78
CA LEU A 117 18.66 1.65 6.87
C LEU A 117 19.68 2.63 6.28
N LYS A 118 19.53 2.94 5.00
CA LYS A 118 20.42 3.84 4.28
C LYS A 118 19.64 4.91 3.54
N GLY A 119 20.31 6.04 3.30
CA GLY A 119 19.76 7.16 2.54
C GLY A 119 18.43 7.65 3.12
N ARG A 120 17.43 7.76 2.25
CA ARG A 120 16.14 8.40 2.56
C ARG A 120 15.33 7.68 3.64
N LEU A 121 15.50 6.36 3.77
CA LEU A 121 14.83 5.59 4.81
C LEU A 121 15.35 5.93 6.20
N LEU A 122 16.67 6.12 6.32
CA LEU A 122 17.28 6.53 7.58
C LEU A 122 16.90 7.97 7.93
N THR A 123 16.95 8.88 6.95
CA THR A 123 16.49 10.27 7.14
C THR A 123 15.04 10.30 7.61
N LEU A 124 14.13 9.60 6.93
CA LEU A 124 12.72 9.57 7.31
C LEU A 124 12.52 8.98 8.72
N LYS A 125 13.20 7.89 9.06
CA LYS A 125 13.14 7.31 10.41
C LYS A 125 13.56 8.35 11.45
N ASN A 126 14.67 9.04 11.22
CA ASN A 126 15.15 10.06 12.14
C ASN A 126 14.16 11.23 12.24
N ASP A 127 13.62 11.72 11.12
CA ASP A 127 12.64 12.82 11.12
C ASP A 127 11.35 12.46 11.89
N LEU A 128 10.94 11.19 11.87
CA LEU A 128 9.72 10.72 12.55
C LEU A 128 9.91 10.34 14.02
N PHE A 129 11.12 9.89 14.40
CA PHE A 129 11.38 9.27 15.70
C PHE A 129 12.53 9.91 16.50
N ASN A 130 13.12 11.02 16.02
CA ASN A 130 14.02 11.80 16.85
C ASN A 130 13.23 12.52 17.96
N GLU A 131 13.56 12.21 19.21
CA GLU A 131 13.21 13.03 20.39
C GLU A 131 14.17 14.22 20.54
#